data_AF-A0A183SZY0-F1
#
_entry.id   AF-A0A183SZY0-F1
#
_cell.length_a   1.000
_cell.length_b   1.000
_cell.length_c   1.000
_cell.angle_alpha   90.00
_cell.angle_beta   90.00
_cell.angle_gamma   90.00
#
_symmetry.space_group_name_H-M   'P 1'
#
loop_
_entity.id
_entity.type
_entity.pdbx_description
1 polymer ?
#
loop_
_entity_poly.entity_id
_entity_poly.type
_entity_poly.pdbx_seq_one_letter_code
_entity_poly.pdbx_strand_id
1 'polypeptide(L)'
;SSVQKRLFRRRVAVRAAFEVLKTSSEPPVVPAHKIPEVLDGTSLPEWKKMSIAERLRVHYDSQPLQLDDFMDLFKLLDLPSSAKKRPTYRLLVNPFATSVQRFFSSSIYLRISLIVSLSNVVLIAVQLTTLDERTKPNFAVLIVNLCFGTLYLLEQIALIWAHGATYYFTSLLSWFDCFIAVFNMVLRFVELGLIYSNVR
;
A
#
# COMPACT_ATOMS: atom_id res chain seq x y z
N SER A 1 -22.97 -16.01 -13.17
CA SER A 1 -21.97 -15.16 -12.48
C SER A 1 -22.14 -13.69 -12.90
N SER A 2 -22.27 -12.75 -11.95
CA SER A 2 -22.44 -11.31 -12.21
C SER A 2 -21.27 -10.68 -13.00
N VAL A 3 -20.07 -11.23 -12.84
CA VAL A 3 -18.85 -10.80 -13.53
C VAL A 3 -18.93 -11.06 -15.04
N GLN A 4 -19.40 -12.24 -15.46
CA GLN A 4 -19.53 -12.59 -16.88
C GLN A 4 -20.50 -11.65 -17.63
N LYS A 5 -21.65 -11.34 -17.01
CA LYS A 5 -22.63 -10.40 -17.58
C LYS A 5 -22.05 -8.99 -17.74
N ARG A 6 -21.25 -8.54 -16.76
CA ARG A 6 -20.57 -7.23 -16.81
C ARG A 6 -19.54 -7.15 -17.95
N LEU A 7 -18.71 -8.19 -18.11
CA LEU A 7 -17.71 -8.27 -19.19
C LEU A 7 -18.38 -8.32 -20.56
N PHE A 8 -19.44 -9.11 -20.71
CA PHE A 8 -20.19 -9.19 -21.96
C PHE A 8 -20.77 -7.84 -22.39
N ARG A 9 -21.48 -7.15 -21.49
CA ARG A 9 -22.04 -5.81 -21.76
C ARG A 9 -20.96 -4.82 -22.20
N ARG A 10 -19.77 -4.90 -21.59
CA ARG A 10 -18.67 -4.00 -21.88
C ARG A 10 -18.03 -4.28 -23.24
N ARG A 11 -17.83 -5.55 -23.60
CA ARG A 11 -17.37 -5.93 -24.94
C ARG A 11 -18.34 -5.47 -26.04
N VAL A 12 -19.64 -5.61 -25.80
CA VAL A 12 -20.67 -5.12 -26.72
C VAL A 12 -20.61 -3.60 -26.86
N ALA A 13 -20.45 -2.86 -25.75
CA ALA A 13 -20.31 -1.41 -25.79
C ALA A 13 -19.06 -0.94 -26.54
N VAL A 14 -17.92 -1.61 -26.34
CA VAL A 14 -16.66 -1.30 -27.07
C VAL A 14 -16.83 -1.57 -28.56
N ARG A 15 -17.45 -2.71 -28.93
CA ARG A 15 -17.75 -3.00 -30.33
C ARG A 15 -18.68 -1.96 -30.96
N ALA A 16 -19.71 -1.52 -30.24
CA ALA A 16 -20.59 -0.45 -30.71
C ALA A 16 -19.83 0.88 -30.91
N ALA A 17 -18.90 1.20 -30.02
CA ALA A 17 -18.04 2.37 -30.19
C ALA A 17 -17.15 2.27 -31.43
N PHE A 18 -16.61 1.08 -31.74
CA PHE A 18 -15.87 0.85 -32.99
C PHE A 18 -16.74 1.10 -34.23
N GLU A 19 -17.98 0.60 -34.24
CA GLU A 19 -18.91 0.78 -35.37
C GLU A 19 -19.25 2.25 -35.63
N VAL A 20 -19.24 3.09 -34.60
CA VAL A 20 -19.46 4.54 -34.73
C VAL A 20 -18.20 5.29 -35.17
N LEU A 21 -17.02 4.81 -34.77
CA LEU A 21 -15.74 5.50 -35.00
C LEU A 21 -15.02 5.07 -36.29
N LYS A 22 -15.41 3.93 -36.88
CA LYS A 22 -14.79 3.39 -38.10
C LYS A 22 -14.93 4.33 -39.29
N THR A 23 -13.94 4.33 -40.17
CA THR A 23 -14.02 4.94 -41.50
C THR A 23 -14.77 4.04 -42.49
N SER A 24 -15.34 4.61 -43.54
CA SER A 24 -15.96 3.86 -44.66
C SER A 24 -14.95 3.14 -45.56
N SER A 25 -13.70 2.98 -45.12
CA SER A 25 -12.67 2.24 -45.83
C SER A 25 -12.90 0.74 -45.70
N GLU A 26 -12.38 -0.02 -46.68
CA GLU A 26 -12.37 -1.47 -46.64
C GLU A 26 -10.91 -1.93 -46.58
N PRO A 27 -10.43 -2.51 -45.45
CA PRO A 27 -11.16 -2.84 -44.23
C PRO A 27 -11.54 -1.62 -43.36
N PRO A 28 -12.59 -1.73 -42.51
CA PRO A 28 -13.00 -0.67 -41.60
C PRO A 28 -11.96 -0.46 -40.52
N VAL A 29 -11.49 0.78 -40.38
CA VAL A 29 -10.45 1.13 -39.40
C VAL A 29 -10.81 2.37 -38.59
N VAL A 30 -10.28 2.48 -37.38
CA VAL A 30 -10.43 3.67 -36.54
C VAL A 30 -9.11 4.44 -36.55
N PRO A 31 -9.09 5.71 -37.01
CA PRO A 31 -7.89 6.52 -36.96
C PRO A 31 -7.40 6.72 -35.52
N ALA A 32 -6.11 6.50 -35.26
CA ALA A 32 -5.54 6.58 -33.91
C ALA A 32 -5.75 7.95 -33.24
N HIS A 33 -5.77 9.05 -34.01
CA HIS A 33 -5.97 10.40 -33.46
C HIS A 33 -7.35 10.63 -32.83
N LYS A 34 -8.38 9.89 -33.25
CA LYS A 34 -9.73 10.01 -32.66
C LYS A 34 -9.85 9.35 -31.29
N ILE A 35 -8.97 8.40 -30.97
CA ILE A 35 -9.05 7.61 -29.74
C ILE A 35 -8.76 8.48 -28.49
N PRO A 36 -7.68 9.30 -28.45
CA PRO A 36 -7.44 10.24 -27.36
C PRO A 36 -8.54 11.28 -27.18
N GLU A 37 -9.09 11.81 -28.27
CA GLU A 37 -10.17 12.82 -28.24
C GLU A 37 -11.45 12.26 -27.60
N VAL A 38 -11.83 11.03 -27.97
CA VAL A 38 -12.98 10.34 -27.36
C VAL A 38 -12.71 9.98 -25.91
N LEU A 39 -11.47 9.61 -25.55
CA LEU A 39 -11.10 9.31 -24.17
C LEU A 39 -11.16 10.54 -23.27
N ASP A 40 -10.80 11.73 -23.78
CA ASP A 40 -10.81 12.96 -23.01
C ASP A 40 -12.23 13.37 -22.58
N GLY A 41 -13.22 13.17 -23.47
CA GLY A 41 -14.64 13.37 -23.18
C GLY A 41 -15.28 12.38 -22.20
N THR A 42 -14.54 11.42 -21.65
CA THR A 42 -15.08 10.40 -20.72
C THR A 42 -14.66 10.63 -19.27
N SER A 43 -15.54 10.26 -18.33
CA SER A 43 -15.26 10.24 -16.88
C SER A 43 -14.38 9.05 -16.45
N LEU A 44 -13.35 8.71 -17.23
CA LEU A 44 -12.37 7.69 -16.89
C LEU A 44 -11.26 8.28 -16.00
N PRO A 45 -10.72 7.51 -15.03
CA PRO A 45 -9.54 7.92 -14.28
C PRO A 45 -8.36 8.23 -15.20
N GLU A 46 -7.62 9.31 -14.95
CA GLU A 46 -6.51 9.76 -15.79
C GLU A 46 -5.45 8.67 -16.04
N TRP A 47 -5.17 7.83 -15.05
CA TRP A 47 -4.23 6.72 -15.23
C TRP A 47 -4.68 5.70 -16.28
N LYS A 48 -6.00 5.50 -16.47
CA LYS A 48 -6.54 4.62 -17.53
C LYS A 48 -6.38 5.28 -18.89
N LYS A 49 -6.71 6.58 -18.99
CA LYS A 49 -6.53 7.36 -20.21
C LYS A 49 -5.06 7.33 -20.65
N MET A 50 -4.14 7.60 -19.74
CA MET A 50 -2.69 7.54 -19.97
C MET A 50 -2.22 6.14 -20.38
N SER A 51 -2.72 5.08 -19.75
CA SER A 51 -2.33 3.70 -20.07
C SER A 51 -2.78 3.29 -21.48
N ILE A 52 -3.97 3.73 -21.90
CA ILE A 52 -4.48 3.47 -23.25
C ILE A 52 -3.70 4.30 -24.28
N ALA A 53 -3.45 5.58 -23.99
CA ALA A 53 -2.67 6.46 -24.87
C ALA A 53 -1.23 5.96 -25.07
N GLU A 54 -0.57 5.50 -24.01
CA GLU A 54 0.80 4.96 -24.13
C GLU A 54 0.83 3.64 -24.90
N ARG A 55 -0.15 2.75 -24.69
CA ARG A 55 -0.22 1.50 -25.47
C ARG A 55 -0.50 1.78 -26.95
N LEU A 56 -1.34 2.77 -27.25
CA LEU A 56 -1.58 3.25 -28.62
C LEU A 56 -0.28 3.77 -29.26
N ARG A 57 0.51 4.56 -28.51
CA ARG A 57 1.78 5.12 -28.98
C ARG A 57 2.85 4.05 -29.21
N VAL A 58 3.02 3.12 -28.27
CA VAL A 58 4.12 2.12 -28.28
C VAL A 58 3.86 0.98 -29.25
N HIS A 59 2.63 0.47 -29.32
CA HIS A 59 2.34 -0.73 -30.12
C HIS A 59 1.81 -0.43 -31.52
N TYR A 60 1.17 0.72 -31.71
CA TYR A 60 0.46 1.01 -32.95
C TYR A 60 1.01 2.21 -33.70
N ASP A 61 1.97 2.97 -33.15
CA ASP A 61 2.65 4.10 -33.82
C ASP A 61 1.71 5.01 -34.65
N SER A 62 0.53 5.31 -34.09
CA SER A 62 -0.53 6.11 -34.75
C SER A 62 -1.15 5.50 -36.02
N GLN A 63 -0.92 4.22 -36.30
CA GLN A 63 -1.58 3.48 -37.37
C GLN A 63 -3.09 3.34 -37.10
N PRO A 64 -3.92 3.27 -38.15
CA PRO A 64 -5.35 3.05 -38.00
C PRO A 64 -5.65 1.64 -37.45
N LEU A 65 -6.49 1.55 -36.41
CA LEU A 65 -6.78 0.30 -35.70
C LEU A 65 -7.91 -0.47 -36.38
N GLN A 66 -7.70 -1.77 -36.60
CA GLN A 66 -8.76 -2.70 -36.99
C GLN A 66 -9.61 -3.11 -35.76
N LEU A 67 -10.71 -3.83 -35.99
CA LEU A 67 -11.62 -4.24 -34.93
C LEU A 67 -10.93 -5.04 -33.82
N ASP A 68 -10.06 -5.99 -34.19
CA ASP A 68 -9.38 -6.85 -33.21
C ASP A 68 -8.40 -6.05 -32.35
N ASP A 69 -7.63 -5.14 -32.97
CA ASP A 69 -6.70 -4.24 -32.27
C ASP A 69 -7.41 -3.26 -31.34
N PHE A 70 -8.55 -2.71 -31.79
CA PHE A 70 -9.38 -1.82 -30.98
C PHE A 70 -9.95 -2.55 -29.76
N MET A 71 -10.47 -3.76 -29.96
CA MET A 71 -10.96 -4.59 -28.87
C MET A 71 -9.84 -4.95 -27.88
N ASP A 72 -8.63 -5.24 -28.37
CA ASP A 72 -7.45 -5.53 -27.53
C ASP A 72 -6.97 -4.33 -26.73
N LEU A 73 -6.98 -3.13 -27.32
CA LEU A 73 -6.65 -1.89 -26.63
C LEU A 73 -7.59 -1.64 -25.45
N PHE A 74 -8.90 -1.85 -25.67
CA PHE A 74 -9.92 -1.63 -24.64
C PHE A 74 -10.09 -2.80 -23.67
N LYS A 75 -9.44 -3.96 -23.87
CA LYS A 75 -9.30 -4.98 -22.80
C LYS A 75 -8.58 -4.41 -21.57
N LEU A 76 -7.73 -3.38 -21.73
CA LEU A 76 -7.12 -2.66 -20.60
C LEU A 76 -8.14 -2.03 -19.64
N LEU A 77 -9.33 -1.67 -20.14
CA LEU A 77 -10.40 -1.16 -19.30
C LEU A 77 -10.94 -2.22 -18.33
N ASP A 78 -10.88 -3.50 -18.71
CA ASP A 78 -11.32 -4.67 -17.95
C ASP A 78 -10.34 -5.10 -16.88
N LEU A 79 -9.08 -4.66 -16.94
CA LEU A 79 -8.17 -4.88 -15.83
C LEU A 79 -8.75 -4.20 -14.58
N PRO A 80 -8.89 -4.94 -13.46
CA PRO A 80 -9.25 -4.32 -12.19
C PRO A 80 -8.24 -3.21 -11.95
N SER A 81 -8.74 -2.04 -11.52
CA SER A 81 -7.98 -0.81 -11.37
C SER A 81 -6.53 -1.12 -11.06
N SER A 82 -5.62 -0.79 -12.00
CA SER A 82 -4.19 -1.08 -11.84
C SER A 82 -3.86 -0.76 -10.40
N ALA A 83 -3.51 -1.80 -9.64
CA ALA A 83 -3.08 -1.66 -8.27
C ALA A 83 -2.07 -0.52 -8.32
N LYS A 84 -2.44 0.65 -7.77
CA LYS A 84 -1.66 1.90 -7.79
C LYS A 84 -0.21 1.48 -7.93
N LYS A 85 0.42 1.70 -9.09
CA LYS A 85 1.85 1.37 -9.28
C LYS A 85 2.51 1.89 -8.01
N ARG A 86 2.90 0.98 -7.11
CA ARG A 86 3.49 1.39 -5.82
C ARG A 86 4.65 2.27 -6.26
N PRO A 87 4.66 3.57 -5.93
CA PRO A 87 5.66 4.46 -6.47
C PRO A 87 7.01 3.81 -6.17
N THR A 88 7.78 3.58 -7.23
CA THR A 88 9.08 2.92 -7.15
C THR A 88 9.88 3.64 -6.08
N TYR A 89 10.36 2.89 -5.08
CA TYR A 89 11.14 3.41 -3.97
C TYR A 89 12.15 4.43 -4.51
N ARG A 90 12.01 5.71 -4.13
CA ARG A 90 13.06 6.68 -4.40
C ARG A 90 14.22 6.28 -3.50
N LEU A 91 15.26 5.67 -4.08
CA LEU A 91 16.49 5.41 -3.33
C LEU A 91 16.96 6.76 -2.79
N LEU A 92 17.12 6.85 -1.46
CA LEU A 92 17.65 8.05 -0.85
C LEU A 92 19.09 8.25 -1.35
N VAL A 93 19.43 9.47 -1.77
CA VAL A 93 20.74 9.81 -2.37
C VAL A 93 21.92 9.52 -1.43
N ASN A 94 21.66 9.45 -0.11
CA ASN A 94 22.67 9.20 0.90
C ASN A 94 23.00 7.70 1.03
N PRO A 95 24.29 7.28 0.95
CA PRO A 95 24.71 5.89 1.10
C PRO A 95 24.34 5.30 2.47
N PHE A 96 24.35 6.09 3.54
CA PHE A 96 23.92 5.64 4.87
C PHE A 96 22.43 5.30 4.90
N ALA A 97 21.61 6.19 4.34
CA ALA A 97 20.16 5.99 4.26
C ALA A 97 19.78 4.79 3.39
N THR A 98 20.50 4.57 2.29
CA THR A 98 20.31 3.38 1.45
C THR A 98 20.66 2.09 2.19
N SER A 99 21.71 2.09 3.01
CA SER A 99 22.09 0.93 3.81
C SER A 99 21.03 0.58 4.86
N VAL A 100 20.53 1.60 5.56
CA VAL A 100 19.44 1.46 6.53
C VAL A 100 18.15 0.99 5.86
N GLN A 101 17.79 1.53 4.69
CA GLN A 101 16.65 1.07 3.90
C GLN A 101 16.76 -0.42 3.53
N ARG A 102 17.94 -0.86 3.08
CA ARG A 102 18.17 -2.29 2.77
C ARG A 102 18.06 -3.17 4.01
N PHE A 103 18.52 -2.69 5.16
CA PHE A 103 18.38 -3.42 6.42
C PHE A 103 16.91 -3.61 6.80
N PHE A 104 16.10 -2.55 6.76
CA PHE A 104 14.66 -2.64 7.06
C PHE A 104 13.87 -3.46 6.03
N SER A 105 14.32 -3.49 4.77
CA SER A 105 13.73 -4.37 3.74
C SER A 105 14.21 -5.82 3.81
N SER A 106 15.19 -6.14 4.67
CA SER A 106 15.75 -7.48 4.76
C SER A 106 14.86 -8.42 5.57
N SER A 107 14.86 -9.71 5.21
CA SER A 107 14.20 -10.76 6.00
C SER A 107 14.80 -10.94 7.39
N ILE A 108 16.01 -10.40 7.64
CA ILE A 108 16.68 -10.45 8.94
C ILE A 108 15.95 -9.53 9.92
N TYR A 109 15.62 -8.31 9.49
CA TYR A 109 14.85 -7.37 10.30
C TYR A 109 13.50 -7.98 10.71
N LEU A 110 12.78 -8.60 9.77
CA LEU A 110 11.50 -9.25 10.06
C LEU A 110 11.64 -10.38 11.10
N ARG A 111 12.73 -11.16 11.05
CA ARG A 111 13.01 -12.20 12.07
C ARG A 111 13.31 -11.58 13.44
N ILE A 112 14.11 -10.52 13.50
CA ILE A 112 14.43 -9.82 14.76
C ILE A 112 13.15 -9.25 15.39
N SER A 113 12.34 -8.53 14.61
CA SER A 113 11.08 -7.94 15.06
C SER A 113 10.11 -9.00 15.61
N LEU A 114 10.04 -10.16 14.95
CA LEU A 114 9.25 -11.30 15.43
C LEU A 114 9.77 -11.86 16.76
N ILE A 115 11.08 -12.04 16.90
CA ILE A 115 11.70 -12.54 18.14
C ILE A 115 11.44 -11.58 19.30
N VAL A 116 11.60 -10.27 19.08
CA VAL A 116 11.31 -9.24 20.07
C VAL A 116 9.84 -9.31 20.49
N SER A 117 8.93 -9.44 19.52
CA SER A 117 7.49 -9.55 19.77
C SER A 117 7.11 -10.81 20.55
N LEU A 118 7.67 -11.96 20.19
CA LEU A 118 7.47 -13.21 20.94
C LEU A 118 8.00 -13.09 22.37
N SER A 119 9.18 -12.48 22.54
CA SER A 119 9.78 -12.27 23.85
C SER A 119 8.89 -11.37 24.74
N ASN A 120 8.34 -10.30 24.17
CA ASN A 120 7.42 -9.42 24.88
C ASN A 120 6.14 -10.14 25.30
N VAL A 121 5.55 -10.98 24.43
CA VAL A 121 4.35 -11.78 24.76
C VAL A 121 4.65 -12.76 25.90
N VAL A 122 5.78 -13.47 25.85
CA VAL A 122 6.19 -14.38 26.93
C VAL A 122 6.38 -13.62 28.24
N LEU A 123 7.02 -12.44 28.21
CA LEU A 123 7.20 -11.61 29.39
C LEU A 123 5.87 -11.14 29.98
N ILE A 124 4.94 -10.66 29.16
CA ILE A 124 3.59 -10.27 29.61
C ILE A 124 2.84 -11.48 30.18
N ALA A 125 2.95 -12.66 29.57
CA ALA A 125 2.34 -13.88 30.08
C ALA A 125 2.88 -14.27 31.46
N VAL A 126 4.21 -14.23 31.63
CA VAL A 126 4.86 -14.49 32.93
C VAL A 126 4.44 -13.43 33.97
N GLN A 127 4.39 -12.16 33.58
CA GLN A 127 3.89 -11.09 34.45
C GLN A 127 2.45 -11.36 34.90
N LEU A 128 1.56 -11.72 33.99
CA LEU A 128 0.16 -12.05 34.32
C LEU A 128 0.06 -13.20 35.32
N THR A 129 0.92 -14.22 35.20
CA THR A 129 0.96 -15.36 36.15
C THR A 129 1.61 -15.03 37.50
N THR A 130 2.43 -13.98 37.57
CA THR A 130 3.19 -13.60 38.77
C THR A 130 2.55 -12.43 39.53
N LEU A 131 1.64 -11.69 38.90
CA LEU A 131 0.73 -10.77 39.55
C LEU A 131 -0.34 -11.57 40.32
N ASP A 132 0.05 -12.16 41.44
CA ASP A 132 -0.91 -12.62 42.45
C ASP A 132 -1.42 -11.40 43.24
N GLU A 133 -2.71 -11.39 43.61
CA GLU A 133 -3.51 -10.21 44.03
C GLU A 133 -2.95 -9.39 45.21
N ARG A 134 -1.86 -9.83 45.85
CA ARG A 134 -1.25 -9.20 47.02
C ARG A 134 0.16 -8.64 46.80
N THR A 135 0.73 -8.78 45.61
CA THR A 135 2.12 -8.40 45.36
C THR A 135 2.20 -7.03 44.72
N LYS A 136 2.91 -6.08 45.35
CA LYS A 136 3.15 -4.75 44.77
C LYS A 136 3.78 -4.88 43.38
N PRO A 137 3.38 -4.05 42.40
CA PRO A 137 3.96 -4.09 41.06
C PRO A 137 5.48 -3.92 41.17
N ASN A 138 6.22 -4.91 40.68
CA ASN A 138 7.66 -4.91 40.76
C ASN A 138 8.22 -3.83 39.81
N PHE A 139 8.96 -2.87 40.34
CA PHE A 139 9.49 -1.74 39.54
C PHE A 139 10.34 -2.20 38.35
N ALA A 140 11.02 -3.34 38.48
CA ALA A 140 11.77 -3.96 37.39
C ALA A 140 10.88 -4.35 36.19
N VAL A 141 9.68 -4.87 36.45
CA VAL A 141 8.71 -5.26 35.42
C VAL A 141 8.22 -4.04 34.65
N LEU A 142 7.99 -2.93 35.35
CA LEU A 142 7.57 -1.67 34.75
C LEU A 142 8.66 -1.10 33.81
N ILE A 143 9.92 -1.13 34.23
CA ILE A 143 11.07 -0.70 33.40
C ILE A 143 11.16 -1.57 32.14
N VAL A 144 11.03 -2.89 32.28
CA VAL A 144 11.09 -3.82 31.14
C VAL A 144 9.98 -3.51 30.15
N ASN A 145 8.73 -3.36 30.62
CA ASN A 145 7.60 -3.02 29.76
C ASN A 145 7.75 -1.66 29.06
N LEU A 146 8.31 -0.66 29.74
CA LEU A 146 8.63 0.64 29.16
C LEU A 146 9.73 0.53 28.09
N CYS A 147 10.74 -0.31 28.32
CA CYS A 147 11.80 -0.59 27.35
C CYS A 147 11.22 -1.19 26.07
N PHE A 148 10.35 -2.20 26.17
CA PHE A 148 9.66 -2.77 25.00
C PHE A 148 8.80 -1.73 24.26
N GLY A 149 8.02 -0.93 24.99
CA GLY A 149 7.23 0.16 24.38
C GLY A 149 8.11 1.16 23.61
N THR A 150 9.25 1.51 24.18
CA THR A 150 10.24 2.41 23.54
C THR A 150 10.85 1.78 22.29
N LEU A 151 11.20 0.48 22.35
CA LEU A 151 11.74 -0.25 21.21
C LEU A 151 10.76 -0.28 20.04
N TYR A 152 9.46 -0.53 20.30
CA TYR A 152 8.44 -0.50 19.25
C TYR A 152 8.27 0.89 18.65
N LEU A 153 8.31 1.96 19.46
CA LEU A 153 8.26 3.32 18.92
C LEU A 153 9.46 3.64 18.04
N LEU A 154 10.67 3.31 18.49
CA LEU A 154 11.89 3.52 17.72
C LEU A 154 11.86 2.74 16.41
N GLU A 155 11.35 1.51 16.44
CA GLU A 155 11.13 0.68 15.26
C GLU A 155 10.19 1.37 14.25
N GLN A 156 9.03 1.87 14.69
CA GLN A 156 8.10 2.56 13.79
C GLN A 156 8.67 3.87 13.24
N ILE A 157 9.39 4.65 14.06
CA ILE A 157 10.07 5.88 13.59
C ILE A 157 11.11 5.53 12.52
N ALA A 158 11.89 4.47 12.72
CA ALA A 158 12.91 4.06 11.77
C ALA A 158 12.29 3.51 10.47
N LEU A 159 11.15 2.81 10.54
CA LEU A 159 10.38 2.39 9.38
C LEU A 159 9.80 3.56 8.58
N ILE A 160 9.23 4.56 9.26
CA ILE A 160 8.72 5.80 8.65
C ILE A 160 9.86 6.55 7.95
N TRP A 161 11.03 6.64 8.60
CA TRP A 161 12.21 7.28 8.03
C TRP A 161 12.76 6.51 6.83
N ALA A 162 12.82 5.17 6.90
CA ALA A 162 13.32 4.32 5.83
C ALA A 162 12.40 4.31 4.61
N HIS A 163 11.08 4.19 4.78
CA HIS A 163 10.13 4.08 3.66
C HIS A 163 9.63 5.44 3.16
N GLY A 164 9.76 6.49 3.98
CA GLY A 164 9.15 7.79 3.77
C GLY A 164 7.70 7.81 4.27
N ALA A 165 7.33 8.89 4.98
CA ALA A 165 6.02 9.02 5.63
C ALA A 165 4.83 8.82 4.66
N THR A 166 4.91 9.36 3.45
CA THR A 166 3.85 9.23 2.42
C THR A 166 3.66 7.79 1.96
N TYR A 167 4.73 7.00 1.88
CA TYR A 167 4.63 5.58 1.49
C TYR A 167 4.12 4.73 2.64
N TYR A 168 4.63 4.98 3.84
CA TYR A 168 4.26 4.26 5.07
C TYR A 168 2.75 4.41 5.37
N PHE A 169 2.20 5.63 5.29
CA PHE A 169 0.77 5.88 5.54
C PHE A 169 -0.16 5.49 4.38
N THR A 170 0.36 5.06 3.23
CA THR A 170 -0.48 4.51 2.16
C THR A 170 -1.00 3.12 2.53
N SER A 171 -0.29 2.39 3.39
CA SER A 171 -0.72 1.10 3.94
C SER A 171 -1.53 1.31 5.21
N LEU A 172 -2.80 0.89 5.19
CA LEU A 172 -3.68 0.95 6.37
C LEU A 172 -3.12 0.16 7.56
N LEU A 173 -2.45 -0.96 7.30
CA LEU A 173 -1.86 -1.80 8.33
C LEU A 173 -0.71 -1.08 9.05
N SER A 174 0.17 -0.42 8.30
CA SER A 174 1.29 0.33 8.86
C SER A 174 0.82 1.54 9.67
N TRP A 175 -0.26 2.21 9.23
CA TRP A 175 -0.87 3.26 10.04
C TRP A 175 -1.41 2.74 11.38
N PHE A 176 -2.07 1.58 11.37
CA PHE A 176 -2.59 0.94 12.57
C PHE A 176 -1.48 0.52 13.54
N ASP A 177 -0.40 -0.07 13.02
CA ASP A 177 0.75 -0.49 13.83
C ASP A 177 1.43 0.72 14.53
N CYS A 178 1.58 1.84 13.81
CA CYS A 178 2.08 3.09 14.38
C CYS A 178 1.16 3.62 15.49
N PHE A 179 -0.16 3.62 15.25
CA PHE A 179 -1.13 4.05 16.25
C PHE A 179 -1.06 3.19 17.52
N ILE A 180 -0.98 1.86 17.39
CA ILE A 180 -0.82 0.95 18.54
C ILE A 180 0.46 1.27 19.29
N ALA A 181 1.59 1.46 18.62
CA ALA A 181 2.86 1.75 19.28
C ALA A 181 2.80 3.04 20.11
N VAL A 182 2.20 4.11 19.55
CA VAL A 182 2.01 5.38 20.25
C VAL A 182 1.06 5.23 21.43
N PHE A 183 -0.09 4.57 21.21
CA PHE A 183 -1.08 4.34 22.27
C PHE A 183 -0.49 3.50 23.41
N ASN A 184 0.26 2.46 23.10
CA ASN A 184 0.94 1.62 24.08
C ASN A 184 1.92 2.45 24.93
N MET A 185 2.71 3.32 24.31
CA MET A 185 3.65 4.18 25.04
C MET A 185 2.92 5.14 25.98
N VAL A 186 1.83 5.77 25.53
CA VAL A 186 1.02 6.66 26.37
C VAL A 186 0.48 5.89 27.58
N LEU A 187 -0.05 4.68 27.36
CA LEU A 187 -0.53 3.82 28.44
C LEU A 187 0.56 3.53 29.49
N ARG A 188 1.79 3.22 29.05
CA ARG A 188 2.92 2.96 29.95
C ARG A 188 3.36 4.19 30.73
N PHE A 189 3.34 5.37 30.12
CA PHE A 189 3.62 6.63 30.84
C PHE A 189 2.56 6.94 31.89
N VAL A 190 1.27 6.70 31.58
CA VAL A 190 0.18 6.89 32.54
C VAL A 190 0.31 5.91 33.70
N GLU A 191 0.60 4.63 33.43
CA GLU A 191 0.85 3.61 34.46
C GLU A 191 2.01 4.01 35.39
N LEU A 192 3.13 4.47 34.83
CA LEU A 192 4.27 4.97 35.60
C LEU A 192 3.90 6.20 36.45
N GLY A 193 3.13 7.13 35.88
CA GLY A 193 2.67 8.34 36.58
C GLY A 193 1.72 8.03 37.73
N LEU A 194 0.78 7.10 37.53
CA LEU A 194 -0.14 6.64 38.57
C LEU A 194 0.61 5.98 39.74
N ILE A 195 1.56 5.09 39.44
CA ILE A 195 2.39 4.45 40.47
C ILE A 195 3.21 5.50 41.23
N TYR A 196 3.82 6.46 40.52
CA TYR A 196 4.58 7.54 41.15
C TYR A 196 3.70 8.39 42.08
N SER A 197 2.46 8.69 41.67
CA SER A 197 1.51 9.45 42.51
C SER A 197 0.99 8.67 43.73
N ASN A 198 0.92 7.33 43.65
CA ASN A 198 0.44 6.47 44.72
C ASN A 198 1.53 6.12 45.75
N VAL A 199 2.80 6.32 45.38
CA VAL A 199 3.98 6.11 46.25
C VAL A 199 4.29 7.36 47.09
N ARG A 200 3.73 8.52 46.76
CA ARG A 200 3.92 9.79 47.46
C ARG A 200 2.76 10.09 48.39
#